data_AF-A0A7C3QWE4-F1
#
_entry.id   AF-A0A7C3QWE4-F1
#
_cell.length_a   1.000
_cell.length_b   1.000
_cell.length_c   1.000
_cell.angle_alpha   90.00
_cell.angle_beta   90.00
_cell.angle_gamma   90.00
#
_symmetry.space_group_name_H-M   'P 1'
#
loop_
_entity.id
_entity.type
_entity.pdbx_description
1 polymer ?
#
loop_
_entity_poly.entity_id
_entity_poly.type
_entity_poly.pdbx_seq_one_letter_code
_entity_poly.pdbx_strand_id
1 'polypeptide(L)'
;MQKHEFDTKAIEAAIAELLRAVGEDPDREGLKNTPNRVARMYPELLAGYQTDPEKLVNKAMFTVDYDDMVIVRDIEFYSLCEHHMLPFIGRAHVAYIPNGKVIGLSKIP
;
A
#
# COMPACT_ATOMS: atom_id res chain seq x y z
N MET A 1 -9.11 -10.31 9.44
CA MET A 1 -9.77 -9.04 9.06
C MET A 1 -10.79 -9.35 7.98
N GLN A 2 -12.04 -8.88 8.13
CA GLN A 2 -13.03 -9.05 7.05
C GLN A 2 -12.53 -8.30 5.82
N LYS A 3 -12.52 -8.98 4.66
CA LYS A 3 -12.24 -8.36 3.36
C LYS A 3 -13.42 -7.47 3.00
N HIS A 4 -13.44 -6.25 3.54
CA HIS A 4 -14.37 -5.26 3.06
C HIS A 4 -13.84 -4.69 1.74
N GLU A 5 -14.68 -4.80 0.72
CA GLU A 5 -14.51 -4.07 -0.53
C GLU A 5 -14.63 -2.56 -0.23
N PHE A 6 -13.80 -1.74 -0.86
CA PHE A 6 -13.85 -0.30 -0.67
C PHE A 6 -15.15 0.26 -1.29
N ASP A 7 -15.93 0.99 -0.50
CA ASP A 7 -17.12 1.69 -1.02
C ASP A 7 -16.69 2.94 -1.79
N THR A 8 -16.39 2.73 -3.08
CA THR A 8 -15.91 3.81 -3.97
C THR A 8 -16.94 4.91 -4.14
N LYS A 9 -18.24 4.60 -4.14
CA LYS A 9 -19.31 5.59 -4.27
C LYS A 9 -19.37 6.50 -3.03
N ALA A 10 -19.24 5.92 -1.84
CA ALA A 10 -19.16 6.70 -0.60
C ALA A 10 -17.93 7.61 -0.59
N ILE A 11 -16.77 7.10 -1.05
CA ILE A 11 -15.54 7.91 -1.15
C ILE A 11 -15.72 9.06 -2.15
N GLU A 12 -16.28 8.81 -3.35
CA GLU A 12 -16.56 9.87 -4.33
C GLU A 12 -17.44 10.97 -3.72
N ALA A 13 -18.53 10.60 -3.06
CA ALA A 13 -19.43 11.55 -2.41
C ALA A 13 -18.70 12.38 -1.32
N ALA A 14 -17.88 11.73 -0.50
CA ALA A 14 -17.10 12.38 0.54
C ALA A 14 -16.07 13.37 -0.03
N ILE A 15 -15.39 13.01 -1.12
CA ILE A 15 -14.40 13.89 -1.76
C ILE A 15 -15.08 15.08 -2.45
N ALA A 16 -16.22 14.88 -3.10
CA ALA A 16 -17.00 15.99 -3.66
C ALA A 16 -17.40 16.98 -2.57
N GLU A 17 -17.83 16.48 -1.41
CA GLU A 17 -18.18 17.32 -0.27
C GLU A 17 -16.98 18.01 0.35
N LEU A 18 -15.85 17.32 0.48
CA LEU A 18 -14.59 17.90 0.96
C LEU A 18 -14.15 19.08 0.09
N LEU A 19 -14.22 18.93 -1.25
CA LEU A 19 -13.87 20.01 -2.18
C LEU A 19 -14.73 21.25 -1.95
N ARG A 20 -16.05 21.09 -1.78
CA ARG A 20 -16.94 22.21 -1.44
C ARG A 20 -16.60 22.82 -0.09
N ALA A 21 -16.34 21.97 0.92
CA ALA A 21 -16.04 22.40 2.27
C ALA A 21 -14.75 23.22 2.38
N VAL A 22 -13.76 22.96 1.51
CA VAL A 22 -12.52 23.76 1.43
C VAL A 22 -12.64 24.98 0.50
N GLY A 23 -13.83 25.24 -0.06
CA GLY A 23 -14.10 26.42 -0.90
C GLY A 23 -13.77 26.24 -2.39
N GLU A 24 -13.52 25.02 -2.86
CA GLU A 24 -13.36 24.74 -4.29
C GLU A 24 -14.72 24.59 -4.99
N ASP A 25 -14.74 24.84 -6.30
CA ASP A 25 -15.86 24.54 -7.19
C ASP A 25 -15.68 23.14 -7.81
N PRO A 26 -16.44 22.11 -7.41
CA PRO A 26 -16.31 20.76 -7.96
C PRO A 26 -16.70 20.66 -9.44
N ASP A 27 -17.48 21.60 -9.97
CA ASP A 27 -17.97 21.56 -11.36
C ASP A 27 -16.95 22.13 -12.36
N ARG A 28 -15.87 22.77 -11.87
CA ARG A 28 -14.78 23.25 -12.72
C ARG A 28 -14.12 22.09 -13.45
N GLU A 29 -13.70 22.33 -14.70
CA GLU A 29 -13.18 21.31 -15.63
C GLU A 29 -12.12 20.40 -14.98
N GLY A 30 -11.20 20.96 -14.19
CA GLY A 30 -10.13 20.22 -13.52
C GLY A 30 -10.57 19.32 -12.35
N LEU A 31 -11.69 19.66 -11.68
CA LEU A 31 -12.16 18.93 -10.49
C LEU A 31 -13.35 18.04 -10.71
N LYS A 32 -14.08 18.20 -11.82
CA LYS A 32 -15.28 17.41 -12.11
C LYS A 32 -15.08 15.90 -11.95
N ASN A 33 -13.90 15.41 -12.32
CA ASN A 33 -13.53 13.99 -12.18
C ASN A 33 -12.58 13.71 -10.99
N THR A 34 -12.21 14.70 -10.19
CA THR A 34 -11.35 14.50 -8.99
C THR A 34 -11.95 13.49 -8.02
N PRO A 35 -13.25 13.56 -7.64
CA PRO A 35 -13.82 12.57 -6.73
C PRO A 35 -13.64 11.13 -7.20
N ASN A 36 -13.92 10.85 -8.48
CA ASN A 36 -13.72 9.54 -9.08
C ASN A 36 -12.25 9.10 -9.07
N ARG A 37 -11.33 10.00 -9.45
CA ARG A 37 -9.88 9.71 -9.41
C ARG A 37 -9.40 9.36 -8.01
N VAL A 38 -9.84 10.11 -6.99
CA VAL A 38 -9.46 9.87 -5.60
C VAL A 38 -10.08 8.57 -5.07
N ALA A 39 -11.34 8.27 -5.41
CA ALA A 39 -11.97 7.02 -5.03
C ALA A 39 -11.27 5.78 -5.63
N ARG A 40 -10.73 5.89 -6.85
CA ARG A 40 -9.92 4.84 -7.47
C ARG A 40 -8.50 4.74 -6.89
N MET A 41 -7.95 5.84 -6.38
CA MET A 41 -6.63 5.90 -5.77
C MET A 41 -6.57 5.14 -4.44
N TYR A 42 -7.59 5.25 -3.57
CA TYR A 42 -7.55 4.65 -2.23
C TYR A 42 -7.35 3.11 -2.24
N PRO A 43 -8.05 2.32 -3.07
CA PRO A 43 -7.80 0.89 -3.19
C PRO A 43 -6.36 0.55 -3.60
N GLU A 44 -5.70 1.40 -4.40
CA GLU A 44 -4.31 1.20 -4.81
C GLU A 44 -3.35 1.49 -3.64
N LEU A 45 -3.51 2.64 -2.97
CA LEU A 45 -2.65 3.04 -1.85
C LEU A 45 -2.83 2.13 -0.61
N LEU A 46 -4.02 1.56 -0.44
CA LEU A 46 -4.39 0.72 0.70
C LEU A 46 -4.53 -0.76 0.31
N ALA A 47 -3.97 -1.17 -0.84
CA ALA A 47 -4.01 -2.55 -1.34
C ALA A 47 -3.43 -3.57 -0.35
N GLY A 48 -2.57 -3.13 0.57
CA GLY A 48 -2.02 -3.95 1.65
C GLY A 48 -3.09 -4.63 2.51
N TYR A 49 -4.25 -4.00 2.74
CA TYR A 49 -5.34 -4.61 3.53
C TYR A 49 -5.98 -5.83 2.88
N GLN A 50 -5.91 -5.92 1.54
CA GLN A 50 -6.49 -7.03 0.77
C GLN A 50 -5.42 -8.02 0.29
N THR A 51 -4.14 -7.71 0.53
CA THR A 51 -3.00 -8.55 0.13
C THR A 51 -2.90 -9.76 1.03
N ASP A 52 -2.81 -10.93 0.42
CA ASP A 52 -2.59 -12.21 1.12
C ASP A 52 -1.09 -12.51 1.13
N PRO A 53 -0.42 -12.50 2.31
CA PRO A 53 1.02 -12.70 2.39
C PRO A 53 1.45 -14.09 1.92
N GLU A 54 0.65 -15.14 2.11
CA GLU A 54 1.00 -16.49 1.64
C GLU A 54 1.02 -16.54 0.10
N LYS A 55 0.04 -15.89 -0.53
CA LYS A 55 0.00 -15.76 -2.00
C LYS A 55 1.11 -14.86 -2.52
N LEU A 56 1.47 -13.81 -1.80
CA LEU A 56 2.56 -12.92 -2.19
C LEU A 56 3.89 -13.67 -2.22
N VAL A 57 4.20 -14.40 -1.14
CA VAL A 57 5.40 -15.26 -1.03
C VAL A 57 5.37 -16.35 -2.10
N ASN A 58 4.20 -16.89 -2.43
CA ASN A 58 3.99 -17.85 -3.52
C ASN A 58 4.95 -19.06 -3.47
N LYS A 59 5.15 -19.62 -2.27
CA LYS A 59 6.07 -20.75 -2.03
C LYS A 59 7.53 -20.50 -2.44
N ALA A 60 7.95 -19.25 -2.64
CA ALA A 60 9.33 -18.90 -2.97
C ALA A 60 10.24 -19.00 -1.74
N MET A 61 10.36 -20.22 -1.21
CA MET A 61 11.21 -20.58 -0.09
C MET A 61 12.19 -21.65 -0.57
N PHE A 62 13.47 -21.45 -0.31
CA PHE A 62 14.54 -22.32 -0.81
C PHE A 62 15.34 -22.88 0.37
N THR A 63 15.74 -24.14 0.29
CA THR A 63 16.59 -24.77 1.32
C THR A 63 18.01 -24.23 1.21
N VAL A 64 18.61 -23.92 2.36
CA VAL A 64 19.99 -23.44 2.46
C VAL A 64 20.68 -24.08 3.65
N ASP A 65 21.99 -24.32 3.53
CA ASP A 65 22.82 -24.94 4.59
C ASP A 65 23.69 -23.93 5.36
N TYR A 66 23.50 -22.63 5.11
CA TYR A 66 24.19 -21.54 5.82
C TYR A 66 23.27 -20.84 6.82
N ASP A 67 23.88 -20.26 7.85
CA ASP A 67 23.26 -19.48 8.92
C ASP A 67 23.79 -18.03 8.98
N ASP A 68 24.40 -17.55 7.88
CA ASP A 68 24.80 -16.15 7.71
C ASP A 68 23.59 -15.22 7.56
N MET A 69 23.76 -13.97 8.01
CA MET A 69 22.73 -12.95 7.90
C MET A 69 22.42 -12.59 6.43
N VAL A 70 21.14 -12.61 6.08
CA VAL A 70 20.63 -12.06 4.83
C VAL A 70 20.13 -10.64 5.09
N ILE A 71 20.61 -9.69 4.28
CA ILE A 71 20.20 -8.27 4.36
C ILE A 71 19.70 -7.82 2.99
N VAL A 72 18.46 -7.33 2.95
CA VAL A 72 17.91 -6.54 1.85
C VAL A 72 17.75 -5.11 2.34
N ARG A 73 18.34 -4.16 1.62
CA ARG A 73 18.48 -2.77 2.06
C ARG A 73 18.12 -1.81 0.95
N ASP A 74 17.78 -0.59 1.35
CA ASP A 74 17.37 0.49 0.46
C ASP A 74 16.08 0.18 -0.30
N ILE A 75 15.19 -0.59 0.33
CA ILE A 75 13.83 -0.83 -0.15
C ILE A 75 13.06 0.48 -0.07
N GLU A 76 12.74 1.07 -1.21
CA GLU A 76 11.88 2.25 -1.23
C GLU A 76 10.44 1.88 -0.89
N PHE A 77 9.83 2.61 0.03
CA PHE A 77 8.43 2.41 0.36
C PHE A 77 7.67 3.74 0.42
N TYR A 78 6.38 3.63 0.13
CA TYR A 78 5.41 4.71 0.18
C TYR A 78 4.25 4.23 1.05
N SER A 79 3.80 5.06 1.98
CA SER A 79 2.68 4.73 2.86
C SER A 79 1.88 5.98 3.22
N LEU A 80 0.78 5.81 3.95
CA LEU A 80 -0.11 6.89 4.39
C LEU A 80 -0.14 6.95 5.92
N CYS A 81 0.05 8.14 6.48
CA CYS A 81 -0.11 8.38 7.90
C CYS A 81 -1.60 8.34 8.26
N GLU A 82 -2.02 7.39 9.09
CA GLU A 82 -3.42 7.23 9.48
C GLU A 82 -4.03 8.44 10.19
N HIS A 83 -3.21 9.28 10.83
CA HIS A 83 -3.68 10.46 11.55
C HIS A 83 -4.09 11.62 10.64
N HIS A 84 -3.46 11.72 9.47
CA HIS A 84 -3.59 12.89 8.59
C HIS A 84 -3.94 12.53 7.14
N MET A 85 -3.89 11.25 6.79
CA MET A 85 -4.01 10.72 5.42
C MET A 85 -2.98 11.32 4.45
N LEU A 86 -1.84 11.78 4.97
CA LEU A 86 -0.73 12.31 4.19
C LEU A 86 0.32 11.22 3.92
N PRO A 87 0.98 11.24 2.74
CA PRO A 87 2.02 10.28 2.44
C PRO A 87 3.25 10.49 3.32
N PHE A 88 3.87 9.38 3.71
CA PHE A 88 5.24 9.36 4.19
C PHE A 88 6.05 8.35 3.36
N ILE A 89 7.27 8.74 3.03
CA ILE A 89 8.12 8.07 2.04
C ILE A 89 9.46 7.80 2.72
N GLY A 90 10.02 6.62 2.51
CA GLY A 90 11.27 6.27 3.15
C GLY A 90 11.93 5.04 2.57
N ARG A 91 12.91 4.54 3.33
CA ARG A 91 13.59 3.29 3.03
C ARG A 91 13.43 2.30 4.18
N ALA A 92 13.18 1.05 3.82
CA ALA A 92 13.21 -0.07 4.74
C ALA A 92 14.48 -0.89 4.54
N HIS A 93 14.95 -1.48 5.64
CA HIS A 93 16.04 -2.43 5.64
C HIS A 93 15.57 -3.67 6.39
N VAL A 94 15.63 -4.83 5.74
CA VAL A 94 15.20 -6.11 6.28
C VAL A 94 16.42 -6.98 6.46
N ALA A 95 16.60 -7.50 7.67
CA ALA A 95 17.66 -8.44 7.99
C ALA A 95 17.09 -9.63 8.74
N TYR A 96 17.54 -10.84 8.40
CA TYR A 96 17.19 -12.06 9.13
C TYR A 96 18.30 -13.11 9.01
N ILE A 97 18.31 -14.06 9.94
CA ILE A 97 19.19 -15.23 9.90
C ILE A 97 18.35 -16.42 9.42
N PRO A 98 18.73 -17.09 8.30
CA PRO A 98 18.02 -18.27 7.82
C PRO A 98 18.04 -19.42 8.84
N ASN A 99 16.98 -20.23 8.85
CA ASN A 99 16.93 -21.49 9.58
C ASN A 99 16.56 -22.62 8.61
N GLY A 100 17.55 -23.11 7.87
CA GLY A 100 17.38 -24.12 6.82
C GLY A 100 16.58 -23.66 5.59
N LYS A 101 16.02 -22.44 5.62
CA LYS A 101 15.27 -21.84 4.51
C LYS A 101 15.53 -20.35 4.35
N VAL A 102 15.59 -19.92 3.10
CA VAL A 102 15.70 -18.52 2.66
C VAL A 102 14.47 -18.15 1.82
N ILE A 103 13.94 -16.93 1.99
CA ILE A 103 12.89 -16.42 1.10
C ILE A 103 13.52 -15.90 -0.20
N GLY A 104 12.84 -16.08 -1.33
CA GLY A 104 13.25 -15.44 -2.58
C GLY A 104 13.31 -13.93 -2.40
N LEU A 105 14.45 -13.31 -2.70
CA LEU A 105 14.68 -11.89 -2.40
C LEU A 105 13.65 -10.97 -3.08
N SER A 106 13.12 -11.36 -4.25
CA SER A 106 12.04 -10.62 -4.94
C SER A 106 10.69 -10.66 -4.21
N LYS A 107 10.57 -11.38 -3.10
CA LYS A 107 9.38 -11.41 -2.23
C LYS A 107 9.51 -10.53 -1.00
N ILE A 108 10.68 -9.93 -0.79
CA ILE A 108 10.87 -8.82 0.12
C ILE A 108 10.71 -7.59 -0.79
N PRO A 109 9.52 -6.98 -0.83
CA PRO A 109 9.26 -5.83 -1.71
C PRO A 109 10.19 -4.67 -1.36
#